data_AF-A0A533W5Q9-F1
#
_entry.id   AF-A0A533W5Q9-F1
#
_cell.length_a   1.000
_cell.length_b   1.000
_cell.length_c   1.000
_cell.angle_alpha   90.00
_cell.angle_beta   90.00
_cell.angle_gamma   90.00
#
_symmetry.space_group_name_H-M   'P 1'
#
loop_
_entity.id
_entity.type
_entity.pdbx_description
1 polymer ?
#
loop_
_entity_poly.entity_id
_entity_poly.type
_entity_poly.pdbx_seq_one_letter_code
_entity_poly.pdbx_strand_id
1 'polypeptide(L)' 'LKLASMLLHDDHDLIHKAVGWMLREVGKRDLALEEAFLDKHYRVMPRTALRYAIERFPVRKKRRYMKIGS' A
#
# COMPACT_ATOMS: atom_id res chain seq x y z
N LEU A 1 10.00 -4.30 -4.86
CA LEU A 1 9.11 -3.17 -5.20
C LEU A 1 8.75 -3.07 -6.69
N LYS A 2 9.66 -3.38 -7.63
CA LYS A 2 9.40 -3.31 -9.09
C LYS A 2 8.19 -4.16 -9.55
N LEU A 3 8.00 -5.34 -8.96
CA LEU A 3 6.82 -6.20 -9.20
C LEU A 3 5.52 -5.58 -8.66
N ALA A 4 5.56 -5.03 -7.44
CA ALA A 4 4.40 -4.39 -6.85
C ALA A 4 3.89 -3.23 -7.70
N SER A 5 4.77 -2.41 -8.27
CA SER A 5 4.36 -1.31 -9.17
C SER A 5 3.73 -1.79 -10.48
N MET A 6 4.14 -2.95 -11.01
CA MET A 6 3.56 -3.52 -12.24
C MET A 6 2.16 -4.11 -12.00
N LEU A 7 1.90 -4.60 -10.78
CA LEU A 7 0.65 -5.26 -10.39
C LEU A 7 -0.39 -4.31 -9.76
N LEU A 8 -0.13 -2.99 -9.76
CA LEU A 8 -1.08 -2.00 -9.23
C LEU A 8 -2.37 -1.87 -10.06
N HIS A 9 -2.39 -2.41 -11.28
CA HIS A 9 -3.53 -2.29 -12.21
C HIS A 9 -4.15 -3.66 -12.57
N ASP A 10 -3.83 -4.70 -11.81
CA ASP A 10 -4.42 -6.02 -12.05
C ASP A 10 -5.89 -6.03 -11.57
N ASP A 11 -6.81 -6.65 -12.30
CA ASP A 11 -8.23 -6.65 -11.91
C ASP A 11 -8.54 -7.61 -10.74
N HIS A 12 -7.61 -8.50 -10.38
CA HIS A 12 -7.85 -9.54 -9.38
C HIS A 12 -7.62 -9.04 -7.95
N ASP A 13 -8.66 -9.08 -7.12
CA ASP A 13 -8.63 -8.70 -5.71
C ASP A 13 -7.57 -9.46 -4.88
N LEU A 14 -7.28 -10.72 -5.23
CA LEU A 14 -6.22 -11.52 -4.59
C LEU A 14 -4.82 -10.94 -4.82
N ILE A 15 -4.56 -10.41 -6.02
CA ILE A 15 -3.27 -9.76 -6.33
C ILE A 15 -3.14 -8.48 -5.51
N HIS A 16 -4.20 -7.69 -5.38
CA HIS A 16 -4.20 -6.51 -4.53
C HIS A 16 -3.92 -6.83 -3.06
N LYS A 17 -4.51 -7.89 -2.53
CA LYS A 17 -4.22 -8.38 -1.17
C LYS A 17 -2.77 -8.80 -1.03
N ALA A 18 -2.24 -9.57 -1.98
CA ALA A 18 -0.85 -10.00 -1.98
C ALA A 18 0.13 -8.81 -2.02
N VAL A 19 -0.12 -7.80 -2.85
CA VAL A 19 0.68 -6.57 -2.91
C VAL A 19 0.65 -5.83 -1.57
N GLY A 20 -0.53 -5.66 -0.99
CA GLY A 20 -0.69 -5.00 0.32
C GLY A 20 0.03 -5.75 1.45
N TRP A 21 -0.09 -7.08 1.49
CA TRP A 21 0.62 -7.91 2.48
C TRP A 21 2.13 -7.86 2.28
N MET A 22 2.61 -7.91 1.05
CA MET A 22 4.04 -7.83 0.76
C MET A 22 4.63 -6.49 1.22
N LEU A 23 3.94 -5.38 0.99
CA LEU A 23 4.37 -4.05 1.47
C LEU A 23 4.40 -3.98 3.00
N ARG A 24 3.39 -4.54 3.66
CA ARG A 24 3.36 -4.65 5.12
C ARG A 24 4.52 -5.47 5.67
N GLU A 25 4.88 -6.59 5.03
CA GLU A 25 6.04 -7.40 5.45
C GLU A 25 7.37 -6.65 5.25
N VAL A 26 7.48 -5.82 4.20
CA VAL A 26 8.60 -4.90 4.04
C VAL A 26 8.62 -3.88 5.19
N GLY A 27 7.48 -3.26 5.50
CA GLY A 27 7.35 -2.27 6.57
C GLY A 27 7.69 -2.76 7.96
N LYS A 28 7.53 -4.07 8.23
CA LYS A 28 7.99 -4.68 9.49
C LYS A 28 9.51 -4.64 9.64
N ARG A 29 10.25 -4.61 8.52
CA ARG A 29 11.72 -4.59 8.49
C ARG A 29 12.26 -3.18 8.24
N ASP A 30 11.58 -2.44 7.36
CA ASP A 30 11.94 -1.07 6.97
C ASP A 30 10.67 -0.27 6.66
N LEU A 31 10.19 0.45 7.69
CA LEU A 31 9.02 1.30 7.58
C LEU A 31 9.26 2.48 6.64
N ALA A 32 10.47 3.03 6.60
CA ALA A 32 10.80 4.18 5.75
C ALA A 32 10.68 3.80 4.27
N LEU A 33 11.10 2.58 3.90
CA LEU A 33 10.96 2.07 2.55
C LEU A 33 9.49 1.85 2.15
N GLU A 34 8.66 1.32 3.05
CA GLU A 34 7.22 1.19 2.81
C GLU A 34 6.58 2.58 2.62
N GLU A 35 6.89 3.54 3.50
CA GLU A 35 6.34 4.89 3.41
C GLU A 35 6.78 5.60 2.12
N ALA A 36 8.05 5.46 1.71
CA ALA A 36 8.54 6.03 0.46
C ALA A 36 7.81 5.45 -0.77
N PHE A 37 7.52 4.14 -0.76
CA PHE A 37 6.73 3.52 -1.81
C PHE A 37 5.28 4.03 -1.80
N LEU A 38 4.65 4.07 -0.63
CA LEU A 38 3.28 4.53 -0.47
C LEU A 38 3.14 5.99 -0.89
N ASP A 39 4.00 6.90 -0.42
CA ASP A 39 3.96 8.32 -0.78
C ASP A 39 4.02 8.55 -2.29
N LYS A 40 4.75 7.69 -3.02
CA LYS A 40 4.84 7.75 -4.48
C LYS A 40 3.62 7.18 -5.20
N HIS A 41 3.01 6.12 -4.67
CA HIS A 41 2.04 5.30 -5.42
C HIS A 41 0.60 5.31 -4.87
N TYR A 42 0.37 5.78 -3.64
CA TYR A 42 -0.92 5.60 -2.94
C TYR A 42 -2.14 6.16 -3.69
N ARG A 43 -1.96 7.18 -4.55
CA ARG A 43 -3.04 7.81 -5.33
C ARG A 43 -3.57 6.93 -6.46
N VAL A 44 -2.69 6.10 -7.04
CA VAL A 44 -3.03 5.18 -8.14
C VAL A 44 -3.16 3.74 -7.65
N MET A 45 -2.87 3.51 -6.37
CA MET A 45 -2.90 2.19 -5.76
C MET A 45 -4.36 1.76 -5.51
N PRO A 46 -4.71 0.51 -5.85
CA PRO A 46 -5.99 -0.08 -5.53
C PRO A 46 -6.31 0.04 -4.04
N ARG A 47 -7.56 0.43 -3.73
CA ARG A 47 -8.00 0.66 -2.33
C ARG A 47 -7.76 -0.56 -1.44
N THR A 48 -7.98 -1.77 -1.96
CA THR A 48 -7.72 -3.01 -1.22
C THR A 48 -6.25 -3.11 -0.84
N ALA A 49 -5.34 -2.99 -1.82
CA ALA A 49 -3.91 -3.09 -1.57
C ALA A 49 -3.43 -2.02 -0.57
N LEU A 50 -3.89 -0.77 -0.75
CA LEU A 50 -3.51 0.34 0.13
C LEU A 50 -3.96 0.09 1.58
N ARG A 51 -5.19 -0.42 1.78
CA ARG A 51 -5.72 -0.77 3.12
C ARG A 51 -4.87 -1.82 3.81
N TYR A 52 -4.44 -2.85 3.08
CA TYR A 52 -3.61 -3.93 3.65
C TYR A 52 -2.18 -3.47 3.96
N ALA A 53 -1.57 -2.63 3.12
CA ALA A 53 -0.25 -2.06 3.38
C ALA A 53 -0.26 -1.25 4.68
N ILE A 54 -1.20 -0.30 4.80
CA ILE A 54 -1.26 0.60 5.97
C ILE A 54 -1.94 -0.01 7.20
N GLU A 55 -2.25 -1.32 7.20
CA GLU A 55 -3.02 -1.97 8.27
C GLU A 55 -2.40 -1.76 9.66
N ARG A 56 -1.08 -1.72 9.75
CA ARG A 56 -0.35 -1.53 11.02
C ARG A 56 -0.09 -0.07 11.38
N PHE A 57 -0.41 0.87 10.49
CA PHE A 57 -0.08 2.27 10.70
C PHE A 57 -0.95 2.88 11.81
N PRO A 58 -0.43 3.89 12.54
CA PRO A 58 -1.25 4.70 13.44
C PRO A 58 -2.43 5.31 12.70
N VAL A 59 -3.57 5.49 13.39
CA VAL A 59 -4.83 6.01 12.81
C VAL A 59 -4.60 7.34 12.07
N ARG A 60 -3.74 8.22 12.60
CA ARG A 60 -3.40 9.50 11.94
C ARG A 60 -2.76 9.30 10.56
N LYS A 61 -1.79 8.38 10.44
CA LYS A 61 -1.14 8.04 9.17
C LYS A 61 -2.11 7.34 8.22
N LYS A 62 -2.91 6.39 8.71
CA LYS A 62 -3.96 5.72 7.91
C LYS A 62 -4.91 6.73 7.25
N ARG A 63 -5.37 7.71 8.02
CA ARG A 63 -6.27 8.78 7.51
C ARG A 63 -5.59 9.63 6.43
N ARG A 64 -4.29 9.92 6.54
CA ARG A 64 -3.56 10.68 5.51
C ARG A 64 -3.61 9.97 4.16
N TYR A 65 -3.34 8.67 4.12
CA TYR A 65 -3.36 7.89 2.89
C TYR A 65 -4.79 7.66 2.34
N MET A 66 -5.80 7.61 3.21
CA MET A 66 -7.20 7.35 2.81
C MET A 66 -7.99 8.61 2.40
N LYS A 67 -7.61 9.81 2.86
CA LYS A 67 -8.37 11.05 2.63
C LYS A 67 -8.34 11.58 1.19
N ILE A 68 -7.38 11.14 0.37
CA ILE A 68 -7.10 11.76 -0.94
C ILE A 68 -7.77 11.02 -2.11
N GLY A 69 -8.54 9.95 -1.83
CA GLY A 69 -9.29 9.22 -2.86
C GLY A 69 -10.74 9.68 -3.06
N SER A 70 -11.09 10.92 -2.70
CA SER A 70 -12.47 11.44 -2.86
C SER A 70 -12.63 12.09 -4.21
#